data_AF-A0A7X7B972-F1
#
_entry.id   AF-A0A7X7B972-F1
#
_cell.length_a   1.000
_cell.length_b   1.000
_cell.length_c   1.000
_cell.angle_alpha   90.00
_cell.angle_beta   90.00
_cell.angle_gamma   90.00
#
_symmetry.space_group_name_H-M   'P 1'
#
loop_
_entity.id
_entity.type
_entity.pdbx_description
1 polymer ?
#
loop_
_entity_poly.entity_id
_entity_poly.type
_entity_poly.pdbx_seq_one_letter_code
_entity_poly.pdbx_strand_id
1 'polypeptide(L)'
;MRKPIMTKESKFDPKTVKDKIEKIIEAFDLYLENSPYRFGRSKHAVMGPIAKILDRAQTGSCSPADLTGYAIRMHEMHRQSNGIISNTARLHLETGILELVNLVEQVPVTAFPKILERIDYGLYYYRRKRTSEWLSEMSQKFEHFLRSKYSTEDELREAWKDKKASFSGVFPSRNNKAYTDGKGTRRQDIDEFWQSLGEQNYEEELE
;
A
#
# COMPACT_ATOMS: atom_id res chain seq x y z
N MET A 1 4.88 -33.74 40.18
CA MET A 1 5.51 -32.96 39.08
C MET A 1 4.98 -33.46 37.75
N ARG A 2 4.36 -32.60 36.93
CA ARG A 2 3.93 -32.97 35.57
C ARG A 2 5.19 -33.08 34.69
N LYS A 3 5.36 -34.20 33.98
CA LYS A 3 6.47 -34.39 33.04
C LYS A 3 6.28 -33.47 31.83
N PRO A 4 7.27 -32.66 31.44
CA PRO A 4 7.19 -31.89 30.21
C PRO A 4 7.18 -32.86 29.03
N ILE A 5 6.17 -32.73 28.16
CA ILE A 5 6.09 -33.45 26.90
C ILE A 5 6.99 -32.69 25.92
N MET A 6 8.20 -33.19 25.66
CA MET A 6 9.00 -32.71 24.54
C MET A 6 8.42 -33.29 23.25
N THR A 7 7.64 -32.49 22.53
CA THR A 7 7.34 -32.75 21.13
C THR A 7 8.63 -32.57 20.32
N LYS A 8 9.04 -33.60 19.58
CA LYS A 8 10.05 -33.44 18.53
C LYS A 8 9.47 -32.49 17.48
N GLU A 9 9.77 -31.21 17.59
CA GLU A 9 9.45 -30.26 16.52
C GLU A 9 10.23 -30.70 15.27
N SER A 10 9.51 -31.21 14.28
CA SER A 10 10.06 -31.24 12.93
C SER A 10 10.40 -29.79 12.59
N LYS A 11 11.67 -29.54 12.24
CA LYS A 11 12.10 -28.21 11.79
C LYS A 11 11.34 -27.90 10.50
N PHE A 12 10.25 -27.16 10.62
CA PHE A 12 9.56 -26.60 9.47
C PHE A 12 10.51 -25.63 8.77
N ASP A 13 10.79 -25.85 7.48
CA ASP A 13 11.55 -24.93 6.65
C ASP A 13 10.58 -24.02 5.88
N PRO A 14 10.48 -22.72 6.21
CA PRO A 14 9.61 -21.78 5.52
C PRO A 14 9.91 -21.62 4.02
N LYS A 15 11.06 -22.09 3.54
CA LYS A 15 11.37 -22.08 2.10
C LYS A 15 10.46 -23.01 1.29
N THR A 16 9.92 -24.06 1.90
CA THR A 16 9.05 -25.03 1.20
C THR A 16 7.69 -24.46 0.81
N VAL A 17 7.27 -23.37 1.46
CA VAL A 17 5.98 -22.70 1.22
C VAL A 17 6.14 -21.31 0.59
N LYS A 18 7.34 -20.99 0.09
CA LYS A 18 7.66 -19.67 -0.47
C LYS A 18 6.67 -19.25 -1.55
N ASP A 19 6.42 -20.10 -2.54
CA ASP A 19 5.53 -19.79 -3.66
C ASP A 19 4.08 -19.55 -3.21
N LYS A 20 3.64 -20.23 -2.12
CA LYS A 20 2.33 -20.01 -1.51
C LYS A 20 2.25 -18.64 -0.84
N ILE A 21 3.30 -18.26 -0.11
CA ILE A 21 3.41 -16.93 0.49
C ILE A 21 3.35 -15.85 -0.59
N GLU A 22 4.06 -16.03 -1.70
CA GLU A 22 4.07 -15.07 -2.82
C GLU A 22 2.70 -14.91 -3.47
N LYS A 23 1.96 -16.01 -3.70
CA LYS A 23 0.58 -15.96 -4.20
C LYS A 23 -0.38 -15.23 -3.27
N ILE A 24 -0.24 -15.44 -1.95
CA ILE A 24 -1.05 -14.73 -0.95
C ILE A 24 -0.75 -13.22 -1.01
N ILE A 25 0.54 -12.86 -1.07
CA ILE A 25 0.97 -11.45 -1.18
C ILE A 25 0.40 -10.82 -2.46
N GLU A 26 0.49 -11.50 -3.60
CA GLU A 26 -0.04 -11.02 -4.87
C GLU A 26 -1.55 -10.80 -4.82
N ALA A 27 -2.32 -11.77 -4.33
CA ALA A 27 -3.76 -11.65 -4.19
C ALA A 27 -4.16 -10.49 -3.26
N PHE A 28 -3.47 -10.35 -2.13
CA PHE A 28 -3.69 -9.22 -1.22
C PHE A 28 -3.28 -7.87 -1.80
N ASP A 29 -2.20 -7.80 -2.59
CA ASP A 29 -1.83 -6.56 -3.28
C ASP A 29 -2.88 -6.16 -4.32
N LEU A 30 -3.35 -7.11 -5.13
CA LEU A 30 -4.41 -6.85 -6.12
C LEU A 30 -5.72 -6.40 -5.47
N TYR A 31 -6.06 -6.99 -4.33
CA TYR A 31 -7.17 -6.49 -3.52
C TYR A 31 -6.92 -5.03 -3.09
N LEU A 32 -5.75 -4.73 -2.53
CA LEU A 32 -5.45 -3.40 -2.01
C LEU A 32 -5.40 -2.32 -3.09
N GLU A 33 -4.91 -2.64 -4.29
CA GLU A 33 -4.91 -1.72 -5.45
C GLU A 33 -6.31 -1.33 -5.92
N ASN A 34 -7.31 -2.19 -5.69
CA ASN A 34 -8.70 -1.96 -6.08
C ASN A 34 -9.57 -1.53 -4.88
N SER A 35 -8.94 -1.05 -3.80
CA SER A 35 -9.56 -0.73 -2.52
C SER A 35 -9.17 0.69 -2.07
N PRO A 36 -9.87 1.30 -1.10
CA PRO A 36 -9.53 2.63 -0.58
C PRO A 36 -8.20 2.68 0.20
N TYR A 37 -7.53 1.54 0.39
CA TYR A 37 -6.26 1.45 1.13
C TYR A 37 -5.04 1.64 0.23
N ARG A 38 -5.23 2.17 -0.98
CA ARG A 38 -4.19 2.16 -2.01
C ARG A 38 -2.97 3.00 -1.63
N PHE A 39 -3.18 4.14 -0.98
CA PHE A 39 -2.13 5.16 -0.78
C PHE A 39 -1.86 5.52 0.69
N GLY A 40 -2.15 4.60 1.62
CA GLY A 40 -1.92 4.84 3.04
C GLY A 40 -0.48 5.29 3.38
N ARG A 41 -0.33 6.15 4.39
CA ARG A 41 1.00 6.58 4.88
C ARG A 41 1.57 5.68 5.97
N SER A 42 0.71 5.15 6.82
CA SER A 42 1.10 4.22 7.89
C SER A 42 1.06 2.78 7.40
N LYS A 43 1.78 1.87 8.07
CA LYS A 43 1.68 0.42 7.79
C LYS A 43 0.22 -0.04 7.80
N HIS A 44 -0.55 0.37 8.81
CA HIS A 44 -1.97 0.01 8.94
C HIS A 44 -2.82 0.54 7.77
N ALA A 45 -2.55 1.76 7.31
CA ALA A 45 -3.29 2.34 6.18
C ALA A 45 -2.94 1.65 4.85
N VAL A 46 -1.66 1.31 4.62
CA VAL A 46 -1.21 0.59 3.42
C VAL A 46 -1.70 -0.85 3.40
N MET A 47 -1.83 -1.49 4.56
CA MET A 47 -2.22 -2.90 4.67
C MET A 47 -3.75 -3.07 4.77
N GLY A 48 -4.50 -1.99 5.01
CA GLY A 48 -5.95 -2.02 5.20
C GLY A 48 -6.38 -3.09 6.23
N PRO A 49 -7.40 -3.91 5.94
CA PRO A 49 -7.87 -4.95 6.86
C PRO A 49 -6.93 -6.14 6.96
N ILE A 50 -5.95 -6.29 6.05
CA ILE A 50 -5.12 -7.51 5.97
C ILE A 50 -4.31 -7.73 7.25
N ALA A 51 -3.79 -6.67 7.88
CA ALA A 51 -3.09 -6.81 9.15
C ALA A 51 -3.94 -7.56 10.20
N LYS A 52 -5.22 -7.18 10.33
CA LYS A 52 -6.16 -7.81 11.25
C LYS A 52 -6.62 -9.21 10.80
N ILE A 53 -6.65 -9.47 9.49
CA ILE A 53 -6.91 -10.82 8.95
C ILE A 53 -5.77 -11.76 9.36
N LEU A 54 -4.52 -11.33 9.22
CA LEU A 54 -3.34 -12.11 9.61
C LEU A 54 -3.33 -12.38 11.12
N ASP A 55 -3.59 -11.37 11.94
CA ASP A 55 -3.71 -11.53 13.40
C ASP A 55 -4.75 -12.59 13.78
N ARG A 56 -5.89 -12.60 13.07
CA ARG A 56 -6.99 -13.53 13.34
C ARG A 56 -6.73 -14.93 12.79
N ALA A 57 -6.05 -15.03 11.65
CA ALA A 57 -5.60 -16.31 11.10
C ALA A 57 -4.59 -17.02 12.02
N GLN A 58 -3.86 -16.27 12.85
CA GLN A 58 -2.92 -16.83 13.83
C GLN A 58 -3.60 -17.79 14.83
N THR A 59 -4.90 -17.64 15.10
CA THR A 59 -5.61 -18.55 16.00
C THR A 59 -5.88 -19.93 15.38
N GLY A 60 -5.75 -20.07 14.05
CA GLY A 60 -5.92 -21.33 13.33
C GLY A 60 -7.36 -21.86 13.27
N SER A 61 -8.35 -21.07 13.71
CA SER A 61 -9.73 -21.53 13.93
C SER A 61 -10.76 -20.83 13.06
N CYS A 62 -10.33 -20.05 12.06
CA CYS A 62 -11.23 -19.24 11.24
C CYS A 62 -11.40 -19.85 9.87
N SER A 63 -12.65 -19.99 9.42
CA SER A 63 -12.93 -20.38 8.03
C SER A 63 -12.64 -19.21 7.08
N PRO A 64 -12.46 -19.47 5.77
CA PRO A 64 -12.35 -18.41 4.77
C PRO A 64 -13.56 -17.45 4.79
N ALA A 65 -14.76 -17.98 5.03
CA ALA A 65 -15.98 -17.18 5.13
C ALA A 65 -15.95 -16.23 6.35
N ASP A 66 -15.46 -16.70 7.51
CA ASP A 66 -15.38 -15.87 8.73
C ASP A 66 -14.42 -14.69 8.55
N LEU A 67 -13.24 -14.95 7.97
CA LEU A 67 -12.23 -13.91 7.71
C LEU A 67 -12.73 -12.93 6.64
N THR A 68 -13.41 -13.42 5.61
CA THR A 68 -13.99 -12.58 4.55
C THR A 68 -15.09 -11.67 5.13
N GLY A 69 -16.03 -12.21 5.90
CA GLY A 69 -17.06 -11.42 6.56
C GLY A 69 -16.48 -10.39 7.53
N TYR A 70 -15.41 -10.74 8.24
CA TYR A 70 -14.70 -9.80 9.11
C TYR A 70 -14.06 -8.65 8.32
N ALA A 71 -13.45 -8.94 7.17
CA ALA A 71 -12.86 -7.94 6.30
C ALA A 71 -13.90 -7.02 5.64
N ILE A 72 -15.02 -7.59 5.16
CA ILE A 72 -16.15 -6.82 4.61
C ILE A 72 -16.71 -5.84 5.64
N ARG A 73 -16.90 -6.27 6.89
CA ARG A 73 -17.36 -5.39 7.97
C ARG A 73 -16.43 -4.19 8.19
N MET A 74 -15.11 -4.34 7.98
CA MET A 74 -14.21 -3.20 8.07
C MET A 74 -14.42 -2.19 6.95
N HIS A 75 -14.75 -2.64 5.74
CA HIS A 75 -15.14 -1.75 4.65
C HIS A 75 -16.45 -1.04 4.94
N GLU A 76 -17.46 -1.72 5.49
CA GLU A 76 -18.73 -1.11 5.90
C GLU A 76 -18.54 0.03 6.91
N MET A 77 -17.54 -0.10 7.79
CA MET A 77 -17.22 0.90 8.80
C MET A 77 -16.27 2.00 8.30
N HIS A 78 -15.71 1.88 7.09
CA HIS A 78 -14.72 2.82 6.56
C HIS A 78 -15.41 4.00 5.85
N ARG A 79 -15.05 5.24 6.23
CA ARG A 79 -15.73 6.43 5.71
C ARG A 79 -15.52 6.66 4.21
N GLN A 80 -14.34 6.31 3.67
CA GLN A 80 -14.00 6.55 2.26
C GLN A 80 -14.58 5.49 1.30
N SER A 81 -14.95 4.30 1.79
CA SER A 81 -15.50 3.24 0.92
C SER A 81 -17.01 3.40 0.69
N ASN A 82 -17.69 4.29 1.42
CA ASN A 82 -19.16 4.29 1.54
C ASN A 82 -19.75 2.89 1.83
N GLY A 83 -18.95 2.01 2.45
CA GLY A 83 -19.30 0.62 2.72
C GLY A 83 -19.31 -0.31 1.51
N ILE A 84 -18.84 0.12 0.33
CA ILE A 84 -18.85 -0.68 -0.90
C ILE A 84 -17.43 -1.10 -1.26
N ILE A 85 -17.25 -2.40 -1.47
CA ILE A 85 -16.05 -2.99 -2.06
C ILE A 85 -16.36 -3.36 -3.52
N SER A 86 -15.44 -3.05 -4.45
CA SER A 86 -15.60 -3.47 -5.84
C SER A 86 -15.61 -4.99 -5.95
N ASN A 87 -16.33 -5.55 -6.94
CA ASN A 87 -16.35 -7.00 -7.16
C ASN A 87 -14.94 -7.56 -7.39
N THR A 88 -14.11 -6.83 -8.13
CA THR A 88 -12.70 -7.18 -8.38
C THR A 88 -11.91 -7.25 -7.07
N ALA A 89 -11.99 -6.22 -6.22
CA ALA A 89 -11.32 -6.22 -4.92
C ALA A 89 -11.82 -7.36 -4.02
N ARG A 90 -13.13 -7.59 -3.98
CA ARG A 90 -13.73 -8.67 -3.18
C ARG A 90 -13.20 -10.05 -3.61
N LEU A 91 -13.13 -10.33 -4.91
CA LEU A 91 -12.62 -11.60 -5.42
C LEU A 91 -11.14 -11.83 -5.06
N HIS A 92 -10.30 -10.79 -5.18
CA HIS A 92 -8.89 -10.88 -4.78
C HIS A 92 -8.73 -11.06 -3.26
N LEU A 93 -9.58 -10.41 -2.45
CA LEU A 93 -9.61 -10.59 -1.00
C LEU A 93 -9.97 -12.03 -0.62
N GLU A 94 -11.05 -12.56 -1.21
CA GLU A 94 -11.50 -13.94 -0.99
C GLU A 94 -10.42 -14.95 -1.40
N THR A 95 -9.74 -14.69 -2.52
CA THR A 95 -8.64 -15.54 -3.01
C THR A 95 -7.45 -15.52 -2.03
N GLY A 96 -7.01 -14.34 -1.59
CA GLY A 96 -5.91 -14.22 -0.63
C GLY A 96 -6.23 -14.87 0.71
N ILE A 97 -7.47 -14.74 1.20
CA ILE A 97 -7.94 -15.39 2.42
C ILE A 97 -7.98 -16.92 2.26
N LEU A 98 -8.49 -17.42 1.14
CA LEU A 98 -8.57 -18.85 0.87
C LEU A 98 -7.16 -19.47 0.84
N GLU A 99 -6.23 -18.87 0.10
CA GLU A 99 -4.83 -19.32 0.03
C GLU A 99 -4.13 -19.25 1.40
N LEU A 100 -4.42 -18.21 2.19
CA LEU A 100 -3.91 -18.07 3.56
C LEU A 100 -4.39 -19.21 4.45
N VAL A 101 -5.69 -19.48 4.50
CA VAL A 101 -6.26 -20.55 5.33
C VAL A 101 -5.70 -21.90 4.88
N ASN A 102 -5.68 -22.17 3.58
CA ASN A 102 -5.10 -23.40 3.02
C ASN A 102 -3.63 -23.59 3.43
N LEU A 103 -2.83 -22.52 3.45
CA LEU A 103 -1.43 -22.57 3.88
C LEU A 103 -1.31 -22.87 5.38
N VAL A 104 -2.10 -22.19 6.21
CA VAL A 104 -2.10 -22.35 7.67
C VAL A 104 -2.53 -23.76 8.08
N GLU A 105 -3.45 -24.40 7.35
CA GLU A 105 -3.83 -25.80 7.58
C GLU A 105 -2.74 -26.82 7.23
N GLN A 106 -1.80 -26.46 6.37
CA GLN A 106 -0.76 -27.37 5.85
C GLN A 106 0.56 -27.31 6.61
N VAL A 107 0.68 -26.39 7.56
CA VAL A 107 1.91 -26.13 8.30
C VAL A 107 1.67 -26.33 9.80
N PRO A 108 2.71 -26.69 10.59
CA PRO A 108 2.53 -26.83 12.02
C PRO A 108 2.19 -25.46 12.65
N VAL A 109 1.35 -25.47 13.69
CA VAL A 109 0.94 -24.26 14.44
C VAL A 109 2.15 -23.45 14.93
N THR A 110 3.25 -24.11 15.26
CA THR A 110 4.51 -23.47 15.68
C THR A 110 5.15 -22.63 14.58
N ALA A 111 4.81 -22.85 13.31
CA ALA A 111 5.28 -22.07 12.17
C ALA A 111 4.40 -20.86 11.82
N PHE A 112 3.17 -20.76 12.37
CA PHE A 112 2.22 -19.70 12.02
C PHE A 112 2.81 -18.30 12.19
N PRO A 113 3.44 -17.93 13.33
CA PRO A 113 3.93 -16.57 13.53
C PRO A 113 4.93 -16.17 12.43
N LYS A 114 5.83 -17.08 12.05
CA LYS A 114 6.88 -16.83 11.06
C LYS A 114 6.34 -16.73 9.63
N ILE A 115 5.30 -17.51 9.30
CA ILE A 115 4.65 -17.45 7.98
C ILE A 115 3.86 -16.16 7.85
N LEU A 116 3.04 -15.84 8.87
CA LEU A 116 2.21 -14.64 8.89
C LEU A 116 3.07 -13.36 8.87
N GLU A 117 4.18 -13.33 9.62
CA GLU A 117 5.14 -12.24 9.60
C GLU A 117 5.75 -12.03 8.20
N ARG A 118 6.06 -13.12 7.49
CA ARG A 118 6.57 -13.04 6.11
C ARG A 118 5.54 -12.48 5.13
N ILE A 119 4.28 -12.84 5.29
CA ILE A 119 3.19 -12.30 4.47
C ILE A 119 3.00 -10.80 4.79
N ASP A 120 2.94 -10.44 6.07
CA ASP A 120 2.76 -9.07 6.56
C ASP A 120 3.88 -8.14 6.03
N TYR A 121 5.14 -8.45 6.34
CA TYR A 121 6.25 -7.61 5.91
C TYR A 121 6.55 -7.72 4.42
N GLY A 122 6.30 -8.88 3.80
CA GLY A 122 6.46 -9.05 2.35
C GLY A 122 5.51 -8.15 1.58
N LEU A 123 4.23 -8.15 1.96
CA LEU A 123 3.24 -7.25 1.36
C LEU A 123 3.56 -5.78 1.67
N TYR A 124 3.85 -5.44 2.92
CA TYR A 124 4.20 -4.06 3.28
C TYR A 124 5.39 -3.53 2.47
N TYR A 125 6.46 -4.33 2.36
CA TYR A 125 7.64 -3.97 1.57
C TYR A 125 7.29 -3.77 0.10
N TYR A 126 6.55 -4.71 -0.50
CA TYR A 126 6.15 -4.62 -1.91
C TYR A 126 5.39 -3.32 -2.19
N ARG A 127 4.39 -2.99 -1.37
CA ARG A 127 3.61 -1.77 -1.53
C ARG A 127 4.45 -0.52 -1.30
N ARG A 128 5.27 -0.50 -0.25
CA ARG A 128 6.10 0.67 0.07
C ARG A 128 7.16 0.93 -1.00
N LYS A 129 7.74 -0.12 -1.56
CA LYS A 129 8.66 -0.05 -2.69
C LYS A 129 7.97 0.60 -3.89
N ARG A 130 6.79 0.10 -4.32
CA ARG A 130 6.03 0.66 -5.44
C ARG A 130 5.70 2.15 -5.23
N THR A 131 5.22 2.53 -4.04
CA THR A 131 4.96 3.95 -3.74
C THR A 131 6.23 4.80 -3.83
N SER A 132 7.36 4.29 -3.34
CA SER A 132 8.63 5.03 -3.37
C SER A 132 9.15 5.18 -4.81
N GLU A 133 9.04 4.14 -5.62
CA GLU A 133 9.40 4.16 -7.04
C GLU A 133 8.53 5.16 -7.82
N TRP A 134 7.22 5.14 -7.60
CA TRP A 134 6.29 6.10 -8.21
C TRP A 134 6.59 7.53 -7.81
N LEU A 135 6.82 7.81 -6.51
CA LEU A 135 7.16 9.15 -6.03
C LEU A 135 8.46 9.66 -6.67
N SER A 136 9.46 8.78 -6.81
CA SER A 136 10.72 9.10 -7.47
C SER A 136 10.52 9.41 -8.95
N GLU A 137 9.77 8.57 -9.66
CA GLU A 137 9.46 8.76 -11.08
C GLU A 137 8.70 10.07 -11.33
N MET A 138 7.67 10.34 -10.53
CA MET A 138 6.90 11.59 -10.64
C MET A 138 7.74 12.83 -10.34
N SER A 139 8.62 12.76 -9.33
CA SER A 139 9.55 13.86 -9.02
C SER A 139 10.48 14.14 -10.20
N GLN A 140 11.01 13.11 -10.86
CA GLN A 140 11.88 13.25 -12.03
C GLN A 140 11.13 13.82 -13.24
N LYS A 141 9.90 13.34 -13.50
CA LYS A 141 9.06 13.88 -14.58
C LYS A 141 8.73 15.35 -14.34
N PHE A 142 8.43 15.72 -13.11
CA PHE A 142 8.13 17.11 -12.76
C PHE A 142 9.38 18.00 -12.85
N GLU A 143 10.53 17.51 -12.38
CA GLU A 143 11.80 18.20 -12.58
C GLU A 143 12.06 18.47 -14.08
N HIS A 144 11.85 17.46 -14.94
CA HIS A 144 12.01 17.61 -16.38
C HIS A 144 11.05 18.66 -16.97
N PHE A 145 9.78 18.64 -16.53
CA PHE A 145 8.78 19.64 -16.91
C PHE A 145 9.18 21.06 -16.49
N LEU A 146 9.70 21.26 -15.27
CA LEU A 146 10.14 22.57 -14.84
C LEU A 146 11.37 23.05 -15.62
N ARG A 147 12.30 22.15 -15.95
CA ARG A 147 13.48 22.47 -16.77
C ARG A 147 13.17 22.77 -18.22
N SER A 148 12.06 22.26 -18.76
CA SER A 148 11.62 22.63 -20.11
C SER A 148 10.94 24.00 -20.14
N LYS A 149 10.38 24.44 -19.01
CA LYS A 149 9.68 25.72 -18.86
C LYS A 149 10.59 26.87 -18.41
N TYR A 150 11.55 26.60 -17.52
CA TYR A 150 12.47 27.57 -16.94
C TYR A 150 13.91 27.19 -17.27
N SER A 151 14.70 28.14 -17.77
CA SER A 151 16.09 27.91 -18.16
C SER A 151 17.02 27.87 -16.94
N THR A 152 16.67 28.57 -15.87
CA THR A 152 17.48 28.68 -14.64
C THR A 152 16.63 28.55 -13.38
N GLU A 153 17.27 28.20 -12.25
CA GLU A 153 16.58 28.18 -10.95
C GLU A 153 16.14 29.58 -10.50
N ASP A 154 16.82 30.63 -10.95
CA ASP A 154 16.46 32.01 -10.58
C ASP A 154 15.15 32.43 -11.26
N GLU A 155 14.94 32.06 -12.54
CA GLU A 155 13.66 32.23 -13.22
C GLU A 155 12.52 31.48 -12.50
N LEU A 156 12.79 30.23 -12.06
CA LEU A 156 11.84 29.44 -11.29
C LEU A 156 11.50 30.13 -9.96
N ARG A 157 12.51 30.58 -9.20
CA ARG A 157 12.34 31.27 -7.90
C ARG A 157 11.55 32.57 -8.04
N GLU A 158 11.80 33.32 -9.11
CA GLU A 158 11.07 34.54 -9.43
C GLU A 158 9.60 34.24 -9.77
N ALA A 159 9.36 33.27 -10.68
CA ALA A 159 8.02 32.87 -11.10
C ALA A 159 7.17 32.33 -9.93
N TRP A 160 7.79 31.53 -9.05
CA TRP A 160 7.14 30.95 -7.88
C TRP A 160 7.13 31.87 -6.66
N LYS A 161 7.80 33.03 -6.73
CA LYS A 161 8.01 33.94 -5.58
C LYS A 161 8.53 33.21 -4.34
N ASP A 162 9.37 32.19 -4.56
CA ASP A 162 9.91 31.31 -3.53
C ASP A 162 11.43 31.22 -3.67
N LYS A 163 12.16 31.85 -2.74
CA LYS A 163 13.62 31.87 -2.73
C LYS A 163 14.26 30.50 -2.51
N LYS A 164 13.50 29.50 -2.05
CA LYS A 164 13.96 28.13 -1.81
C LYS A 164 13.59 27.18 -2.95
N ALA A 165 12.95 27.66 -4.01
CA ALA A 165 12.63 26.83 -5.16
C ALA A 165 13.92 26.30 -5.82
N SER A 166 13.88 25.03 -6.19
CA SER A 166 14.89 24.30 -6.95
C SER A 166 14.17 23.35 -7.90
N PHE A 167 14.83 22.96 -8.98
CA PHE A 167 14.33 21.90 -9.85
C PHE A 167 14.27 20.54 -9.13
N SER A 168 15.18 20.32 -8.19
CA SER A 168 15.29 19.07 -7.44
C SER A 168 14.49 19.09 -6.14
N GLY A 169 13.98 17.93 -5.73
CA GLY A 169 13.32 17.77 -4.43
C GLY A 169 11.93 18.40 -4.32
N VAL A 170 11.33 18.83 -5.43
CA VAL A 170 9.95 19.31 -5.46
C VAL A 170 9.04 18.22 -5.99
N PHE A 171 8.04 17.87 -5.19
CA PHE A 171 6.96 16.98 -5.62
C PHE A 171 5.74 17.82 -6.04
N PRO A 172 5.06 17.50 -7.17
CA PRO A 172 3.91 18.24 -7.69
C PRO A 172 2.63 17.97 -6.88
N SER A 173 2.64 18.18 -5.56
CA SER A 173 1.49 17.92 -4.69
C SER A 173 0.50 19.07 -4.67
N ARG A 174 -0.77 18.81 -5.04
CA ARG A 174 -1.89 19.75 -4.82
C ARG A 174 -2.26 20.00 -3.36
N ASN A 175 -1.90 19.08 -2.46
CA ASN A 175 -2.25 19.18 -1.03
C ASN A 175 -1.21 19.91 -0.16
N ASN A 176 -0.14 20.46 -0.75
CA ASN A 176 0.87 21.20 0.01
C ASN A 176 0.41 22.66 0.19
N LYS A 177 0.70 23.25 1.36
CA LYS A 177 0.51 24.69 1.60
C LYS A 177 1.10 25.56 0.50
N ALA A 178 2.22 25.15 -0.08
CA ALA A 178 2.83 25.90 -1.18
C ALA A 178 2.00 25.92 -2.47
N TYR A 179 1.10 24.95 -2.67
CA TYR A 179 0.11 24.95 -3.74
C TYR A 179 -1.15 25.74 -3.35
N THR A 180 -1.70 25.51 -2.16
CA THR A 180 -2.95 26.17 -1.70
C THR A 180 -2.78 27.66 -1.49
N ASP A 181 -1.65 28.06 -0.90
CA ASP A 181 -1.30 29.45 -0.60
C ASP A 181 -0.52 30.09 -1.77
N GLY A 182 -0.48 29.40 -2.92
CA GLY A 182 0.38 29.66 -4.05
C GLY A 182 0.35 31.12 -4.48
N LYS A 183 1.39 31.87 -4.09
CA LYS A 183 1.72 33.16 -4.68
C LYS A 183 2.52 32.89 -5.96
N GLY A 184 2.20 33.55 -7.07
CA GLY A 184 2.92 33.37 -8.34
C GLY A 184 2.36 32.23 -9.21
N THR A 185 3.19 31.67 -10.09
CA THR A 185 2.76 30.70 -11.14
C THR A 185 2.78 29.24 -10.69
N ARG A 186 3.31 28.93 -9.50
CA ARG A 186 3.51 27.55 -9.01
C ARG A 186 2.29 26.64 -9.13
N ARG A 187 1.10 27.14 -8.79
CA ARG A 187 -0.15 26.38 -8.90
C ARG A 187 -0.44 26.01 -10.36
N GLN A 188 -0.27 26.95 -11.28
CA GLN A 188 -0.49 26.75 -12.70
C GLN A 188 0.47 25.70 -13.26
N ASP A 189 1.74 25.72 -12.82
CA ASP A 189 2.74 24.75 -13.27
C ASP A 189 2.44 23.33 -12.79
N ILE A 190 1.96 23.19 -11.54
CA ILE A 190 1.53 21.89 -11.00
C ILE A 190 0.28 21.40 -11.76
N ASP A 191 -0.70 22.27 -12.00
CA ASP A 191 -1.91 21.91 -12.74
C ASP A 191 -1.61 21.55 -14.20
N GLU A 192 -0.75 22.29 -14.88
CA GLU A 192 -0.30 22.03 -16.26
C GLU A 192 0.47 20.71 -16.34
N PHE A 193 1.33 20.41 -15.37
CA PHE A 193 2.02 19.13 -15.30
C PHE A 193 1.04 17.97 -15.21
N TRP A 194 0.04 18.05 -14.33
CA TRP A 194 -0.97 16.99 -14.20
C TRP A 194 -1.87 16.86 -15.43
N GLN A 195 -2.20 17.97 -16.09
CA GLN A 195 -2.90 17.95 -17.38
C GLN A 195 -2.06 17.25 -18.46
N SER A 196 -0.74 17.48 -18.48
CA SER A 196 0.17 16.88 -19.47
C SER A 196 0.30 15.36 -19.33
N LEU A 197 0.09 14.81 -18.14
CA LEU A 197 0.13 13.36 -17.88
C LEU A 197 -1.19 12.64 -18.22
N GLY A 198 -2.24 13.40 -18.54
CA GLY A 198 -3.62 12.92 -18.53
C GLY A 198 -4.09 12.71 -17.09
N GLU A 199 -5.32 13.11 -16.76
CA GLU A 199 -5.90 13.00 -15.41
C GLU A 199 -5.98 11.53 -14.94
N GLN A 200 -4.86 10.97 -14.52
CA GLN A 200 -4.83 9.73 -13.77
C GLN A 200 -4.99 10.13 -12.30
N ASN A 201 -6.19 9.92 -11.78
CA ASN A 201 -6.59 10.12 -10.38
C ASN A 201 -5.71 9.30 -9.41
N TYR A 202 -4.50 9.77 -9.15
CA TYR A 202 -3.58 9.21 -8.17
C TYR A 202 -3.37 10.13 -6.95
N GLU A 203 -3.82 11.38 -7.03
CA GLU A 203 -3.51 12.41 -6.02
C GLU A 203 -4.47 12.46 -4.84
N GLU A 204 -5.76 12.13 -5.02
CA GLU A 204 -6.79 12.38 -4.00
C GLU A 204 -6.70 11.47 -2.77
N GLU A 205 -5.92 10.39 -2.82
CA GLU A 205 -5.93 9.34 -1.78
C GLU A 205 -4.67 9.29 -0.90
N LEU A 206 -3.68 10.17 -1.13
CA LEU A 206 -2.43 10.26 -0.34
C LEU A 206 -2.57 11.04 0.99
N GLU A 207 -3.79 11.38 1.42
CA GLU A 207 -4.08 12.06 2.70
C GLU A 207 -3.88 11.18 3.94
#